data_AF-A0AAE3ZX36-F1
#
_entry.id   AF-A0AAE3ZX36-F1
#
_cell.length_a   1.000
_cell.length_b   1.000
_cell.length_c   1.000
_cell.angle_alpha   90.00
_cell.angle_beta   90.00
_cell.angle_gamma   90.00
#
_symmetry.space_group_name_H-M   'P 1'
#
loop_
_entity.id
_entity.type
_entity.pdbx_description
1 polymer ?
#
loop_
_entity_poly.entity_id
_entity_poly.type
_entity_poly.pdbx_seq_one_letter_code
_entity_poly.pdbx_strand_id
1 'polypeptide(L)'
;MGHRPGPVTMPAAGRRAPERRSRRLTCAACGHTRTWSPRTGSSWWGAAVDPFFQRPLWLTAPVRGHLLWAYNRHHLTLPAEYAAAGPRKRGPYGGSMIETLPAWLKSAANRAHVRSATSRLMARLADPGRPTTRPRRPERPAGLRRLGA
;
A
#
# COMPACT_ATOMS: atom_id res chain seq x y z
N MET A 1 12.60 -23.52 -6.41
CA MET A 1 13.37 -22.33 -5.97
C MET A 1 12.51 -21.08 -6.13
N GLY A 2 11.55 -20.85 -5.23
CA GLY A 2 10.64 -19.70 -5.32
C GLY A 2 11.22 -18.52 -4.57
N HIS A 3 11.86 -17.59 -5.27
CA HIS A 3 12.29 -16.34 -4.67
C HIS A 3 11.06 -15.54 -4.24
N ARG A 4 10.71 -15.58 -2.94
CA ARG A 4 9.82 -14.62 -2.29
C ARG A 4 10.55 -13.29 -2.29
N PRO A 5 10.16 -12.27 -3.08
CA PRO A 5 10.80 -10.98 -2.96
C PRO A 5 10.40 -10.39 -1.60
N GLY A 6 11.40 -9.96 -0.86
CA GLY A 6 11.20 -9.24 0.40
C GLY A 6 10.29 -8.03 0.20
N PRO A 7 9.54 -7.61 1.23
CA PRO A 7 8.69 -6.44 1.15
C PRO A 7 9.55 -5.24 0.73
N VAL A 8 9.22 -4.67 -0.42
CA VAL A 8 9.93 -3.47 -0.86
C VAL A 8 9.39 -2.31 -0.05
N THR A 9 10.23 -1.83 0.87
CA THR A 9 9.99 -0.64 1.67
C THR A 9 9.98 0.57 0.72
N MET A 10 8.81 1.15 0.48
CA MET A 10 8.75 2.56 0.05
C MET A 10 9.32 3.37 1.23
N PRO A 11 10.24 4.32 1.01
CA PRO A 11 10.80 5.10 2.10
C PRO A 11 9.65 5.81 2.82
N ALA A 12 9.58 5.60 4.13
CA ALA A 12 8.64 6.28 5.00
C ALA A 12 8.90 7.79 4.85
N ALA A 13 7.94 8.49 4.24
CA ALA A 13 7.94 9.94 4.22
C ALA A 13 7.88 10.46 5.67
N GLY A 14 9.04 10.86 6.20
CA GLY A 14 9.21 11.73 7.37
C GLY A 14 8.72 11.19 8.71
N ARG A 15 9.14 11.88 9.79
CA ARG A 15 8.52 11.77 11.12
C ARG A 15 7.07 12.23 10.99
N ARG A 16 6.11 11.31 10.88
CA ARG A 16 4.68 11.65 11.02
C ARG A 16 4.41 12.01 12.47
N ALA A 17 3.68 13.10 12.70
CA ALA A 17 3.22 13.48 14.03
C ALA A 17 2.47 12.31 14.69
N PRO A 18 2.59 12.14 16.02
CA PRO A 18 1.90 11.07 16.72
C PRO A 18 0.40 11.16 16.46
N GLU A 19 -0.17 10.04 16.03
CA GLU A 19 -1.57 9.95 15.69
C GLU A 19 -2.41 10.13 16.96
N ARG A 20 -3.31 11.11 17.01
CA ARG A 20 -4.05 11.46 18.24
C ARG A 20 -5.46 10.89 18.33
N ARG A 21 -6.00 10.38 17.22
CA ARG A 21 -7.39 9.90 17.13
C ARG A 21 -7.48 8.39 17.32
N SER A 22 -8.39 7.96 18.20
CA SER A 22 -8.78 6.56 18.29
C SER A 22 -9.49 6.11 17.02
N ARG A 23 -9.40 4.81 16.71
CA ARG A 23 -9.98 4.19 15.51
C ARG A 23 -10.71 2.92 15.89
N ARG A 24 -11.78 2.61 15.15
CA ARG A 24 -12.58 1.39 15.31
C ARG A 24 -12.61 0.64 13.99
N LEU A 25 -12.35 -0.66 14.04
CA LEU A 25 -12.51 -1.59 12.94
C LEU A 25 -13.63 -2.56 13.27
N THR A 26 -14.62 -2.66 12.40
CA THR A 26 -15.72 -3.62 12.53
C THR A 26 -15.71 -4.58 11.34
N CYS A 27 -15.81 -5.87 11.61
CA CYS A 27 -15.92 -6.91 10.60
C CYS A 27 -17.33 -6.90 10.02
N ALA A 28 -17.47 -6.63 8.72
CA ALA A 28 -18.77 -6.64 8.04
C ALA A 28 -19.44 -8.02 8.01
N ALA A 29 -18.67 -9.12 8.13
CA ALA A 29 -19.21 -10.48 8.02
C ALA A 29 -19.74 -11.05 9.35
N CYS A 30 -19.19 -10.64 10.50
CA CYS A 30 -19.55 -11.21 11.80
C CYS A 30 -19.69 -10.19 12.93
N GLY A 31 -19.58 -8.89 12.65
CA GLY A 31 -19.73 -7.82 13.65
C GLY A 31 -18.57 -7.65 14.63
N HIS A 32 -17.56 -8.54 14.61
CA HIS A 32 -16.39 -8.42 15.50
C HIS A 32 -15.74 -7.04 15.38
N THR A 33 -15.55 -6.38 16.52
CA THR A 33 -15.03 -5.02 16.58
C THR A 33 -13.71 -4.95 17.35
N ARG A 34 -12.78 -4.14 16.86
CA ARG A 34 -11.53 -3.79 17.54
C ARG A 34 -11.37 -2.28 17.61
N THR A 35 -10.81 -1.80 18.71
CA THR A 35 -10.49 -0.39 18.90
C THR A 35 -8.97 -0.23 19.02
N TRP A 36 -8.43 0.76 18.32
CA TRP A 36 -7.05 1.20 18.43
C TRP A 36 -7.03 2.59 19.06
N SER A 37 -6.10 2.83 19.98
CA SER A 37 -5.89 4.15 20.57
C SER A 37 -4.40 4.50 20.62
N PRO A 38 -4.05 5.79 20.57
CA PRO A 38 -2.66 6.23 20.68
C PRO A 38 -2.01 5.85 22.00
N ARG A 39 -2.81 5.69 23.07
CA ARG A 39 -2.34 5.30 24.41
C ARG A 39 -1.94 3.84 24.50
N THR A 40 -2.50 2.99 23.65
CA THR A 40 -2.40 1.52 23.78
C THR A 40 -1.71 0.86 22.60
N GLY A 41 -1.40 1.60 21.53
CA GLY A 41 -0.84 1.02 20.33
C GLY A 41 -0.02 2.01 19.50
N SER A 42 0.95 1.47 18.79
CA SER A 42 1.72 2.19 17.77
C SER A 42 1.07 2.01 16.39
N SER A 43 1.20 3.03 15.54
CA SER A 43 0.83 2.92 14.12
C SER A 43 2.05 2.59 13.26
N TRP A 44 1.86 1.74 12.26
CA TRP A 44 2.94 1.17 11.44
C TRP A 44 2.71 1.46 9.96
N TRP A 45 3.46 2.42 9.42
CA TRP A 45 3.30 2.87 8.03
C TRP A 45 4.39 2.28 7.12
N GLY A 46 4.14 2.31 5.81
CA GLY A 46 5.13 1.91 4.80
C GLY A 46 5.11 0.42 4.45
N ALA A 47 4.02 -0.28 4.77
CA ALA A 47 3.85 -1.69 4.47
C ALA A 47 2.46 -1.98 3.88
N ALA A 48 2.32 -3.14 3.23
CA ALA A 48 1.08 -3.65 2.65
C ALA A 48 0.04 -4.12 3.71
N VAL A 49 0.00 -3.44 4.86
CA VAL A 49 -0.91 -3.67 5.97
C VAL A 49 -1.48 -2.35 6.46
N ASP A 50 -2.71 -2.41 7.00
CA ASP A 50 -3.32 -1.31 7.72
C ASP A 50 -2.44 -0.92 8.93
N PRO A 51 -2.12 0.38 9.09
CA PRO A 51 -1.19 0.83 10.12
C PRO A 51 -1.65 0.60 11.56
N PHE A 52 -2.95 0.45 11.81
CA PHE A 52 -3.52 0.46 13.16
C PHE A 52 -3.84 -0.94 13.67
N PHE A 53 -4.43 -1.76 12.81
CA PHE A 53 -4.94 -3.10 13.10
C PHE A 53 -4.12 -4.20 12.43
N GLN A 54 -3.11 -3.85 11.62
CA GLN A 54 -2.19 -4.78 10.93
C GLN A 54 -2.94 -5.81 10.10
N ARG A 55 -4.03 -5.38 9.45
CA ARG A 55 -4.80 -6.20 8.52
C ARG A 55 -4.27 -6.02 7.10
N PRO A 56 -4.30 -7.05 6.25
CA PRO A 56 -3.91 -6.87 4.86
C PRO A 56 -4.73 -5.77 4.18
N LEU A 57 -4.06 -4.97 3.34
CA LEU A 57 -4.74 -3.95 2.55
C LEU A 57 -5.60 -4.59 1.46
N TRP A 58 -6.76 -3.98 1.21
CA TRP A 58 -7.65 -4.41 0.12
C TRP A 58 -7.09 -4.05 -1.26
N LEU A 59 -6.43 -2.89 -1.37
CA LEU A 59 -5.78 -2.44 -2.60
C LEU A 59 -4.40 -3.07 -2.75
N THR A 60 -4.37 -4.36 -3.10
CA THR A 60 -3.14 -5.12 -3.35
C THR A 60 -3.23 -5.93 -4.64
N ALA A 61 -2.11 -6.02 -5.36
CA ALA A 61 -2.00 -6.81 -6.58
C ALA A 61 -0.56 -7.34 -6.79
N PRO A 62 -0.39 -8.63 -7.13
CA PRO A 62 0.91 -9.15 -7.53
C PRO A 62 1.30 -8.62 -8.93
N VAL A 63 2.57 -8.24 -9.08
CA VAL A 63 3.19 -7.74 -10.31
C VAL A 63 4.58 -8.34 -10.45
N ARG A 64 4.71 -9.36 -11.31
CA ARG A 64 6.00 -10.03 -11.62
C ARG A 64 6.83 -10.35 -10.38
N GLY A 65 6.22 -11.04 -9.42
CA GLY A 65 6.83 -11.38 -8.13
C GLY A 65 6.68 -10.29 -7.07
N HIS A 66 6.63 -9.02 -7.43
CA HIS A 66 6.45 -7.92 -6.48
C HIS A 66 4.98 -7.73 -6.06
N LEU A 67 4.76 -7.05 -4.94
CA LEU A 67 3.43 -6.68 -4.48
C LEU A 67 3.22 -5.18 -4.65
N LEU A 68 2.33 -4.79 -5.56
CA LEU A 68 1.80 -3.44 -5.62
C LEU A 68 0.72 -3.28 -4.56
N TRP A 69 0.77 -2.19 -3.79
CA TRP A 69 -0.22 -1.91 -2.76
C TRP A 69 -0.46 -0.40 -2.60
N ALA A 70 -1.63 -0.02 -2.10
CA ALA A 70 -1.98 1.36 -1.79
C ALA A 70 -2.89 1.44 -0.56
N TYR A 71 -2.87 2.59 0.13
CA TYR A 71 -3.75 2.81 1.30
C TYR A 71 -5.15 3.27 0.90
N ASN A 72 -5.23 4.03 -0.18
CA ASN A 72 -6.44 4.64 -0.70
C ASN A 72 -6.23 4.99 -2.18
N ARG A 73 -7.30 5.51 -2.81
CA ARG A 73 -7.29 5.97 -4.21
C ARG A 73 -6.16 6.96 -4.50
N HIS A 74 -5.97 7.94 -3.61
CA HIS A 74 -4.94 8.97 -3.77
C HIS A 74 -3.53 8.35 -3.80
N HIS A 75 -3.22 7.42 -2.89
CA HIS A 75 -1.94 6.71 -2.88
C HIS A 75 -1.73 5.89 -4.18
N LEU A 76 -2.79 5.33 -4.76
CA LEU A 76 -2.72 4.59 -6.01
C LEU A 76 -2.51 5.47 -7.26
N THR A 77 -2.75 6.78 -7.14
CA THR A 77 -2.71 7.72 -8.28
C THR A 77 -1.30 7.88 -8.82
N LEU A 78 -0.29 8.04 -7.94
CA LEU A 78 1.11 8.18 -8.36
C LEU A 78 1.61 6.97 -9.17
N PRO A 79 1.48 5.71 -8.71
CA PRO A 79 1.83 4.54 -9.52
C PRO A 79 1.07 4.46 -10.84
N ALA A 80 -0.22 4.84 -10.86
CA ALA A 80 -1.05 4.79 -12.06
C ALA A 80 -0.58 5.80 -13.11
N GLU A 81 -0.36 7.04 -12.71
CA GLU A 81 0.10 8.11 -13.60
C GLU A 81 1.53 7.86 -14.06
N TYR A 82 2.41 7.40 -13.17
CA TYR A 82 3.75 6.98 -13.57
C TYR A 82 3.70 5.90 -14.65
N ALA A 83 2.91 4.84 -14.45
CA ALA A 83 2.82 3.74 -15.40
C ALA A 83 2.12 4.14 -16.73
N ALA A 84 1.21 5.12 -16.68
CA ALA A 84 0.51 5.66 -17.85
C ALA A 84 1.34 6.66 -18.66
N ALA A 85 2.24 7.41 -18.01
CA ALA A 85 3.13 8.33 -18.69
C ALA A 85 4.00 7.59 -19.71
N GLY A 86 4.37 8.23 -20.82
CA GLY A 86 5.40 7.73 -21.72
C GLY A 86 6.81 7.90 -21.12
N PRO A 87 7.85 7.33 -21.74
CA PRO A 87 9.24 7.46 -21.29
C PRO A 87 9.80 8.90 -21.31
N ARG A 88 9.08 9.91 -21.83
CA ARG A 88 9.45 11.32 -21.72
C ARG A 88 8.24 12.20 -21.54
N LYS A 89 8.03 12.64 -20.30
CA LYS A 89 7.55 13.97 -19.89
C LYS A 89 7.73 14.03 -18.38
N ARG A 90 8.38 15.08 -17.90
CA ARG A 90 8.46 15.41 -16.47
C ARG A 90 7.00 15.61 -16.04
N GLY A 91 6.43 14.64 -15.33
CA GLY A 91 5.04 14.70 -14.88
C GLY A 91 4.84 15.87 -13.90
N PRO A 92 3.59 16.16 -13.51
CA PRO A 92 3.29 17.22 -12.53
C PRO A 92 3.87 16.94 -11.13
N TYR A 93 4.40 15.75 -10.90
CA TYR A 93 5.06 15.37 -9.66
C TYR A 93 6.51 15.84 -9.64
N GLY A 94 6.88 16.57 -8.58
CA GLY A 94 8.28 16.90 -8.30
C GLY A 94 9.15 15.65 -8.20
N GLY A 95 10.43 15.79 -8.55
CA GLY A 95 11.41 14.69 -8.62
C GLY A 95 11.43 13.81 -7.37
N SER A 96 11.29 14.42 -6.18
CA SER A 96 11.33 13.73 -4.90
C SER A 96 10.29 12.61 -4.76
N MET A 97 9.08 12.77 -5.27
CA MET A 97 8.02 11.76 -5.10
C MET A 97 8.18 10.60 -6.09
N ILE A 98 8.66 10.86 -7.30
CA ILE A 98 8.99 9.80 -8.28
C ILE A 98 10.25 9.05 -7.85
N GLU A 99 11.24 9.74 -7.27
CA GLU A 99 12.47 9.15 -6.76
C GLU A 99 12.21 8.09 -5.69
N THR A 100 11.24 8.33 -4.81
CA THR A 100 10.82 7.40 -3.75
C THR A 100 10.14 6.12 -4.25
N LEU A 101 9.75 6.05 -5.53
CA LEU A 101 9.16 4.84 -6.08
C LEU A 101 10.20 3.70 -6.14
N PRO A 102 9.78 2.46 -5.85
CA PRO A 102 10.63 1.28 -5.98
C PRO A 102 11.25 1.15 -7.37
N ALA A 103 12.51 0.73 -7.43
CA ALA A 103 13.21 0.51 -8.70
C ALA A 103 12.46 -0.46 -9.63
N TRP A 104 11.87 -1.53 -9.09
CA TRP A 104 11.08 -2.48 -9.88
C TRP A 104 9.83 -1.83 -10.50
N LEU A 105 9.21 -0.86 -9.82
CA LEU A 105 8.03 -0.15 -10.33
C LEU A 105 8.42 0.83 -11.44
N LYS A 106 9.62 1.43 -11.32
CA LYS A 106 10.22 2.29 -12.32
C LYS A 106 10.77 1.55 -13.55
N SER A 107 10.96 0.24 -13.46
CA SER A 107 11.46 -0.58 -14.57
C SER A 107 10.50 -0.57 -15.75
N ALA A 108 11.02 -0.26 -16.95
CA ALA A 108 10.26 -0.29 -18.20
C ALA A 108 9.59 -1.66 -18.44
N ALA A 109 10.26 -2.75 -18.08
CA ALA A 109 9.75 -4.11 -18.23
C ALA A 109 8.53 -4.43 -17.34
N ASN A 110 8.30 -3.64 -16.29
CA ASN A 110 7.15 -3.81 -15.39
C ASN A 110 6.03 -2.81 -15.68
N ARG A 111 6.27 -1.78 -16.48
CA ARG A 111 5.35 -0.64 -16.67
C ARG A 111 3.95 -1.06 -17.13
N ALA A 112 3.86 -1.94 -18.14
CA ALA A 112 2.58 -2.45 -18.63
C ALA A 112 1.82 -3.25 -17.56
N HIS A 113 2.52 -4.08 -16.79
CA HIS A 113 1.91 -4.85 -15.70
C HIS A 113 1.46 -3.96 -14.54
N VAL A 114 2.23 -2.92 -14.19
CA VAL A 114 1.85 -1.92 -13.18
C VAL A 114 0.62 -1.15 -13.65
N ARG A 115 0.57 -0.72 -14.92
CA ARG A 115 -0.60 -0.05 -15.51
C ARG A 115 -1.85 -0.93 -15.45
N SER A 116 -1.73 -2.20 -15.81
CA SER A 116 -2.84 -3.16 -15.71
C SER A 116 -3.28 -3.39 -14.26
N ALA A 117 -2.32 -3.54 -13.33
CA ALA A 117 -2.62 -3.75 -11.91
C ALA A 117 -3.32 -2.53 -11.29
N THR A 118 -2.81 -1.32 -11.53
CA THR A 118 -3.42 -0.08 -11.04
C THR A 118 -4.82 0.12 -11.60
N SER A 119 -5.04 -0.15 -12.89
CA SER A 119 -6.38 -0.09 -13.51
C SER A 119 -7.37 -1.06 -12.85
N ARG A 120 -6.95 -2.31 -12.60
CA ARG A 120 -7.78 -3.29 -11.87
C ARG A 120 -8.09 -2.85 -10.44
N LEU A 121 -7.12 -2.28 -9.74
CA LEU A 121 -7.31 -1.78 -8.38
C LEU A 121 -8.26 -0.56 -8.34
N MET A 122 -8.18 0.35 -9.32
CA MET A 122 -9.13 1.46 -9.46
C MET A 122 -10.55 0.94 -9.76
N ALA A 123 -10.70 -0.08 -10.60
CA ALA A 123 -12.00 -0.69 -10.87
C ALA A 123 -12.62 -1.33 -9.61
N ARG A 124 -11.81 -1.96 -8.75
CA ARG A 124 -12.29 -2.48 -7.45
C ARG A 124 -12.84 -1.38 -6.54
N LEU A 125 -12.28 -0.17 -6.60
CA LEU A 125 -12.79 0.96 -5.81
C LEU A 125 -14.16 1.44 -6.29
N ALA A 126 -14.48 1.25 -7.58
CA ALA A 126 -15.79 1.58 -8.13
C ALA A 126 -16.87 0.55 -7.76
N ASP A 127 -16.48 -0.69 -7.48
CA ASP A 127 -17.37 -1.77 -7.03
C ASP A 127 -16.85 -2.41 -5.72
N PRO A 128 -17.08 -1.76 -4.55
CA PRO A 128 -16.66 -2.27 -3.26
C PRO A 128 -17.46 -3.49 -2.77
N GLY A 129 -18.56 -3.84 -3.45
CA GLY A 129 -19.44 -4.94 -3.07
C GLY A 129 -18.93 -6.32 -3.48
N ARG A 130 -17.96 -6.41 -4.41
CA ARG A 130 -17.43 -7.70 -4.85
C ARG A 130 -16.56 -8.32 -3.76
N PRO A 131 -16.92 -9.49 -3.18
CA PRO A 131 -16.05 -10.19 -2.25
C PRO A 131 -14.82 -10.68 -3.00
N THR A 132 -13.75 -9.88 -2.96
CA THR A 132 -12.42 -10.34 -3.34
C THR A 132 -11.96 -11.36 -2.30
N THR A 133 -11.44 -12.50 -2.77
CA THR A 133 -10.84 -13.54 -1.92
C THR A 133 -10.01 -12.90 -0.81
N ARG A 134 -10.38 -13.19 0.44
CA ARG A 134 -9.80 -12.56 1.64
C ARG A 134 -8.27 -12.65 1.55
N PRO A 135 -7.54 -11.52 1.42
CA PRO A 135 -6.09 -11.57 1.37
C PRO A 135 -5.59 -12.24 2.65
N ARG A 136 -4.80 -13.32 2.51
CA ARG A 136 -4.16 -13.98 3.64
C ARG A 136 -3.36 -12.93 4.42
N ARG A 137 -3.41 -12.99 5.76
CA ARG A 137 -2.64 -12.11 6.64
C ARG A 137 -1.17 -12.18 6.21
N PRO A 138 -0.56 -11.09 5.72
CA PRO A 138 0.86 -11.11 5.42
C PRO A 138 1.62 -11.32 6.74
N GLU A 139 2.67 -12.12 6.69
CA GLU A 139 3.60 -12.29 7.81
C GLU A 139 4.14 -10.91 8.22
N ARG A 140 4.30 -10.67 9.53
CA ARG A 140 4.76 -9.38 10.05
C ARG A 140 6.19 -9.14 9.53
N PRO A 141 6.43 -8.13 8.67
CA PRO A 141 7.76 -7.95 8.10
C PRO A 141 8.75 -7.54 9.19
N ALA A 142 9.92 -8.19 9.23
CA ALA A 142 11.03 -7.78 10.07
C ALA A 142 11.53 -6.40 9.62
N GLY A 143 11.86 -5.51 10.56
CA GLY A 143 12.40 -4.17 10.25
C GLY A 143 11.38 -3.03 10.17
N LEU A 144 10.12 -3.28 10.52
CA LEU A 144 9.15 -2.23 10.80
C LEU A 144 9.72 -1.29 11.88
N ARG A 145 9.80 0.02 11.59
CA ARG A 145 10.22 1.06 12.55
C ARG A 145 9.04 1.49 13.40
N ARG A 146 9.17 1.38 14.74
CA ARG A 146 8.21 2.03 15.65
C ARG A 146 8.34 3.53 15.47
N LEU A 147 7.22 4.20 15.26
CA LEU A 147 7.14 5.65 15.39
C LEU A 147 6.21 5.95 16.57
N GLY A 148 6.76 6.57 17.61
CA GLY A 148 6.07 6.92 18.85
C GLY A 148 6.71 6.29 20.09
N ALA A 149 7.64 7.03 20.70
CA ALA A 149 7.61 7.32 22.14
C ALA A 149 7.29 8.82 22.25
#